data_AF-A0A0U2X5S5-F1
#
_entry.id   AF-A0A0U2X5S5-F1
#
_cell.length_a   1.000
_cell.length_b   1.000
_cell.length_c   1.000
_cell.angle_alpha   90.00
_cell.angle_beta   90.00
_cell.angle_gamma   90.00
#
_symmetry.space_group_name_H-M   'P 1'
#
loop_
_entity.id
_entity.type
_entity.pdbx_description
1 polymer ?
#
loop_
_entity_poly.entity_id
_entity_poly.type
_entity_poly.pdbx_seq_one_letter_code
_entity_poly.pdbx_strand_id
1 'polypeptide(L)'
;MKQLESLDHIPAEHMEQIKAIAKMCHEVNRAYCAALREDQPSWEMAPQWQVDSAIKGVAFHILNPDAPASASHESWMAEKVVAGWKYGKVKDANKKQHPCMVPFHHLPVEQQAKDYIFSAIVKQAIHAG
;
A
#
# COMPACT_ATOMS: atom_id res chain seq x y z
N MET A 1 11.38 -1.94 15.64
CA MET A 1 10.40 -1.33 14.72
C MET A 1 9.04 -1.35 15.39
N LYS A 2 8.42 -0.19 15.61
CA LYS A 2 7.04 -0.08 16.10
C LYS A 2 6.03 -0.41 14.98
N GLN A 3 6.23 -1.51 14.28
CA GLN A 3 5.27 -2.01 13.30
C GLN A 3 4.42 -3.03 14.02
N LEU A 4 3.10 -2.83 14.00
CA LEU A 4 2.04 -3.60 14.68
C LEU A 4 1.48 -2.98 15.98
N GLU A 5 1.48 -1.66 16.15
CA GLU A 5 0.48 -1.07 17.04
C GLU A 5 -0.88 -1.10 16.31
N SER A 6 -1.89 -1.72 16.93
CA SER A 6 -3.23 -1.84 16.34
C SER A 6 -3.79 -0.46 16.01
N LEU A 7 -4.45 -0.27 14.86
CA LEU A 7 -5.07 1.01 14.49
C LEU A 7 -6.26 1.39 15.42
N ASP A 8 -6.65 0.50 16.34
CA ASP A 8 -7.79 0.66 17.25
C ASP A 8 -7.67 1.85 18.21
N HIS A 9 -6.47 2.42 18.39
CA HIS A 9 -6.25 3.57 19.27
C HIS A 9 -6.32 4.93 18.53
N ILE A 10 -6.53 4.93 17.21
CA ILE A 10 -6.59 6.16 16.42
C ILE A 10 -7.97 6.82 16.57
N PRO A 11 -8.06 8.09 16.98
CA PRO A 11 -9.33 8.83 17.04
C PRO A 11 -10.10 8.78 15.71
N ALA A 12 -11.43 8.79 15.78
CA ALA A 12 -12.29 8.60 14.61
C ALA A 12 -12.04 9.64 13.52
N GLU A 13 -11.77 10.90 13.90
CA GLU A 13 -11.43 11.99 12.99
C GLU A 13 -10.14 11.74 12.21
N HIS A 14 -9.10 11.21 12.86
CA HIS A 14 -7.85 10.84 12.20
C HIS A 14 -8.05 9.63 11.28
N MET A 15 -8.92 8.69 11.68
CA MET A 15 -9.25 7.52 10.86
C MET A 15 -9.98 7.91 9.56
N GLU A 16 -10.91 8.86 9.60
CA GLU A 16 -11.58 9.36 8.39
C GLU A 16 -10.60 10.08 7.46
N GLN A 17 -9.66 10.87 8.01
CA GLN A 17 -8.59 11.48 7.23
C GLN A 17 -7.68 10.41 6.57
N ILE A 18 -7.28 9.38 7.32
CA ILE A 18 -6.49 8.25 6.80
C ILE A 18 -7.21 7.56 5.65
N LYS A 19 -8.52 7.28 5.80
CA LYS A 19 -9.33 6.67 4.74
C LYS A 19 -9.43 7.55 3.50
N ALA A 20 -9.59 8.87 3.67
CA ALA A 20 -9.63 9.81 2.55
C ALA A 20 -8.30 9.81 1.76
N ILE A 21 -7.16 9.82 2.46
CA ILE A 21 -5.83 9.74 1.84
C ILE A 21 -5.64 8.36 1.19
N ALA A 22 -6.08 7.27 1.82
CA ALA A 22 -5.99 5.93 1.27
C ALA A 22 -6.79 5.77 -0.02
N LYS A 23 -8.01 6.36 -0.07
CA LYS A 23 -8.81 6.44 -1.28
C LYS A 23 -8.08 7.20 -2.39
N MET A 24 -7.46 8.34 -2.07
CA MET A 24 -6.67 9.12 -3.02
C MET A 24 -5.51 8.30 -3.60
N CYS A 25 -4.74 7.63 -2.74
CA CYS A 25 -3.64 6.77 -3.15
C CYS A 25 -4.12 5.61 -4.05
N HIS A 26 -5.23 4.97 -3.70
CA HIS A 26 -5.79 3.86 -4.48
C HIS A 26 -6.25 4.31 -5.87
N GLU A 27 -6.97 5.43 -5.97
CA GLU A 27 -7.46 5.93 -7.25
C GLU A 27 -6.33 6.42 -8.16
N VAL A 28 -5.30 7.05 -7.61
CA VAL A 28 -4.10 7.41 -8.39
C VAL A 28 -3.35 6.16 -8.83
N ASN A 29 -3.18 5.15 -7.97
CA ASN A 29 -2.58 3.88 -8.36
C ASN A 29 -3.41 3.17 -9.45
N ARG A 30 -4.73 3.21 -9.36
CA ARG A 30 -5.64 2.65 -10.37
C ARG A 30 -5.46 3.37 -11.71
N ALA A 31 -5.37 4.70 -11.72
CA ALA A 31 -5.10 5.48 -12.93
C ALA A 31 -3.72 5.14 -13.52
N TYR A 32 -2.70 4.96 -12.68
CA TYR A 32 -1.37 4.52 -13.10
C TYR A 32 -1.38 3.10 -13.71
N CYS A 33 -2.04 2.14 -13.05
CA CYS A 33 -2.25 0.79 -13.58
C CYS A 33 -2.97 0.83 -14.94
N ALA A 34 -4.01 1.65 -15.09
CA ALA A 34 -4.72 1.79 -16.37
C ALA A 34 -3.81 2.32 -17.49
N ALA A 35 -2.88 3.23 -17.19
CA ALA A 35 -1.88 3.70 -18.16
C ALA A 35 -0.92 2.59 -18.61
N LEU A 36 -0.63 1.62 -17.74
CA LEU A 36 0.12 0.40 -18.03
C LEU A 36 -0.72 -0.71 -18.68
N ARG A 37 -2.02 -0.46 -18.92
CA ARG A 37 -3.00 -1.46 -19.38
C ARG A 37 -3.21 -2.61 -18.40
N GLU A 38 -2.94 -2.37 -17.12
CA GLU A 38 -3.31 -3.25 -16.00
C GLU A 38 -4.71 -2.87 -15.50
N ASP A 39 -5.50 -3.87 -15.10
CA ASP A 39 -6.82 -3.64 -14.52
C ASP A 39 -6.78 -3.65 -12.98
N GLN A 40 -7.53 -2.73 -12.37
CA GLN A 40 -7.66 -2.63 -10.91
C GLN A 40 -9.06 -2.06 -10.59
N PRO A 41 -9.79 -2.65 -9.62
CA PRO A 41 -11.11 -2.16 -9.24
C PRO A 41 -11.05 -0.72 -8.69
N SER A 42 -12.13 0.04 -8.86
CA SER A 42 -12.31 1.32 -8.15
C SER A 42 -12.34 1.10 -6.64
N TRP A 43 -12.12 2.16 -5.87
CA TRP A 43 -12.18 2.10 -4.40
C TRP A 43 -13.49 1.47 -3.89
N GLU A 44 -14.62 1.84 -4.48
CA GLU A 44 -15.95 1.38 -4.08
C GLU A 44 -16.17 -0.11 -4.38
N MET A 45 -15.48 -0.65 -5.39
CA MET A 45 -15.58 -2.05 -5.82
C MET A 45 -14.39 -2.90 -5.33
N ALA A 46 -13.41 -2.28 -4.68
CA ALA A 46 -12.23 -2.97 -4.20
C ALA A 46 -12.60 -3.92 -3.05
N PRO A 47 -12.06 -5.15 -3.03
CA PRO A 47 -12.27 -6.04 -1.91
C PRO A 47 -11.66 -5.47 -0.63
N GLN A 48 -12.25 -5.79 0.52
CA GLN A 48 -11.88 -5.20 1.82
C GLN A 48 -10.37 -5.31 2.10
N TRP A 49 -9.72 -6.43 1.78
CA TRP A 49 -8.28 -6.60 2.00
C TRP A 49 -7.41 -5.59 1.24
N GLN A 50 -7.89 -5.07 0.10
CA GLN A 50 -7.18 -4.07 -0.70
C GLN A 50 -7.35 -2.67 -0.10
N VAL A 51 -8.57 -2.36 0.36
CA VAL A 51 -8.86 -1.14 1.14
C VAL A 51 -8.03 -1.11 2.42
N ASP A 52 -8.02 -2.21 3.18
CA ASP A 52 -7.23 -2.33 4.41
C ASP A 52 -5.73 -2.15 4.14
N SER A 53 -5.22 -2.72 3.04
CA SER A 53 -3.82 -2.57 2.64
C SER A 53 -3.46 -1.11 2.36
N ALA A 54 -4.34 -0.35 1.71
CA ALA A 54 -4.12 1.07 1.45
C ALA A 54 -4.15 1.89 2.75
N ILE A 55 -5.13 1.64 3.63
CA ILE A 55 -5.25 2.30 4.94
C ILE A 55 -3.98 2.08 5.78
N LYS A 56 -3.51 0.83 5.88
CA LYS A 56 -2.27 0.51 6.60
C LYS A 56 -1.05 1.19 6.00
N GLY A 57 -0.95 1.24 4.66
CA GLY A 57 0.13 1.93 3.98
C GLY A 57 0.17 3.43 4.29
N VAL A 58 -1.00 4.09 4.35
CA VAL A 58 -1.10 5.50 4.75
C VAL A 58 -0.69 5.68 6.21
N ALA A 59 -1.24 4.86 7.12
CA ALA A 59 -0.89 4.92 8.54
C ALA A 59 0.61 4.71 8.76
N PHE A 60 1.24 3.78 8.01
CA PHE A 60 2.67 3.56 8.05
C PHE A 60 3.47 4.83 7.71
N HIS A 61 3.13 5.53 6.63
CA HIS A 61 3.83 6.76 6.24
C HIS A 61 3.54 7.93 7.19
N ILE A 62 2.36 8.02 7.80
CA ILE A 62 2.06 9.01 8.84
C ILE A 62 2.95 8.79 10.06
N LEU A 63 3.08 7.53 10.51
CA LEU A 63 3.88 7.19 11.69
C LEU A 63 5.40 7.21 11.41
N ASN A 64 5.81 7.17 10.15
CA ASN A 64 7.20 7.14 9.70
C ASN A 64 7.42 8.16 8.56
N PRO A 65 7.35 9.47 8.84
CA PRO A 65 7.35 10.51 7.80
C PRO A 65 8.64 10.53 6.96
N ASP A 66 9.77 10.14 7.56
CA ASP A 66 11.08 10.07 6.88
C ASP A 66 11.30 8.74 6.14
N ALA A 67 10.32 7.83 6.15
CA ALA A 67 10.46 6.55 5.48
C ALA A 67 10.68 6.76 3.96
N PRO A 68 11.65 6.03 3.36
CA PRO A 68 11.81 6.01 1.92
C PRO A 68 10.62 5.29 1.26
N ALA A 69 10.42 5.51 -0.04
CA ALA A 69 9.37 4.82 -0.79
C ALA A 69 9.47 3.29 -0.68
N SER A 70 10.69 2.74 -0.69
CA SER A 70 10.92 1.29 -0.56
C SER A 70 10.36 0.69 0.74
N ALA A 71 10.22 1.50 1.79
CA ALA A 71 9.69 1.04 3.08
C ALA A 71 8.20 0.67 3.00
N SER A 72 7.44 1.27 2.05
CA SER A 72 6.06 0.82 1.75
C SER A 72 6.05 -0.64 1.33
N HIS A 73 6.87 -0.97 0.33
CA HIS A 73 6.97 -2.33 -0.19
C HIS A 73 7.47 -3.31 0.86
N GLU A 74 8.50 -2.93 1.61
CA GLU A 74 9.07 -3.77 2.67
C GLU A 74 8.04 -4.06 3.77
N SER A 75 7.26 -3.05 4.18
CA SER A 75 6.17 -3.21 5.14
C SER A 75 5.08 -4.15 4.60
N TRP A 76 4.63 -3.92 3.36
CA TRP A 76 3.64 -4.78 2.70
C TRP A 76 4.14 -6.22 2.59
N MET A 77 5.39 -6.41 2.15
CA MET A 77 5.99 -7.73 1.97
C MET A 77 6.11 -8.46 3.31
N ALA A 78 6.53 -7.78 4.38
CA ALA A 78 6.62 -8.34 5.72
C ALA A 78 5.25 -8.86 6.21
N GLU A 79 4.18 -8.08 6.06
CA GLU A 79 2.82 -8.51 6.39
C GLU A 79 2.40 -9.74 5.57
N LYS A 80 2.71 -9.75 4.28
CA LYS A 80 2.40 -10.87 3.39
C LYS A 80 3.18 -12.13 3.80
N VAL A 81 4.46 -12.03 4.14
CA VAL A 81 5.27 -13.14 4.65
C VAL A 81 4.65 -13.73 5.91
N VAL A 82 4.28 -12.90 6.88
CA VAL A 82 3.61 -13.36 8.13
C VAL A 82 2.29 -14.05 7.82
N ALA A 83 1.53 -13.56 6.84
CA ALA A 83 0.29 -14.20 6.38
C ALA A 83 0.53 -15.47 5.54
N GLY A 84 1.78 -15.91 5.36
CA GLY A 84 2.17 -17.13 4.65
C GLY A 84 2.30 -16.97 3.14
N TRP A 85 2.40 -15.73 2.63
CA TRP A 85 2.67 -15.49 1.22
C TRP A 85 4.14 -15.73 0.88
N LYS A 86 4.36 -16.18 -0.35
CA LYS A 86 5.68 -16.47 -0.90
C LYS A 86 5.78 -16.03 -2.35
N TYR A 87 7.00 -16.04 -2.88
CA TYR A 87 7.23 -15.81 -4.29
C TYR A 87 6.50 -16.84 -5.18
N GLY A 88 5.95 -16.34 -6.29
CA GLY A 88 5.49 -17.14 -7.42
C GLY A 88 5.37 -16.26 -8.65
N LYS A 89 5.54 -16.85 -9.84
CA LYS A 89 5.58 -16.10 -11.10
C LYS A 89 4.29 -15.33 -11.42
N VAL A 90 3.17 -15.79 -10.88
CA VAL A 90 1.85 -15.17 -11.02
C VAL A 90 1.18 -15.07 -9.66
N LYS A 91 0.27 -14.12 -9.51
CA LYS A 91 -0.53 -13.98 -8.29
C LYS A 91 -1.52 -15.14 -8.21
N ASP A 92 -1.46 -15.90 -7.11
CA ASP A 92 -2.38 -16.99 -6.80
C ASP A 92 -2.76 -16.88 -5.31
N ALA A 93 -4.00 -16.45 -5.03
CA ALA A 93 -4.47 -16.23 -3.67
C ALA A 93 -4.63 -17.55 -2.89
N ASN A 94 -4.96 -18.66 -3.57
CA ASN A 94 -5.15 -19.96 -2.94
C ASN A 94 -3.81 -20.54 -2.47
N LYS A 95 -2.76 -20.38 -3.30
CA LYS A 95 -1.39 -20.81 -2.96
C LYS A 95 -0.59 -19.77 -2.19
N LYS A 96 -1.19 -18.59 -1.93
CA LYS A 96 -0.55 -17.40 -1.34
C LYS A 96 0.76 -17.06 -2.07
N GLN A 97 0.70 -16.93 -3.39
CA GLN A 97 1.83 -16.57 -4.23
C GLN A 97 1.66 -15.20 -4.85
N HIS A 98 2.73 -14.42 -4.91
CA HIS A 98 2.73 -13.12 -5.58
C HIS A 98 4.09 -12.81 -6.23
N PRO A 99 4.13 -12.26 -7.45
CA PRO A 99 5.39 -11.97 -8.16
C PRO A 99 6.23 -10.91 -7.44
N CYS A 100 5.59 -9.96 -6.77
CA CYS A 100 6.27 -8.93 -5.99
C CYS A 100 6.84 -9.39 -4.64
N MET A 101 6.80 -10.68 -4.27
CA MET A 101 7.46 -11.18 -3.05
C MET A 101 8.98 -11.31 -3.27
N VAL A 102 9.62 -10.20 -3.60
CA VAL A 102 11.05 -10.03 -3.85
C VAL A 102 11.52 -8.71 -3.22
N PRO A 103 12.83 -8.53 -2.93
CA PRO A 103 13.36 -7.25 -2.47
C PRO A 103 13.00 -6.09 -3.40
N PHE A 104 12.84 -4.88 -2.85
CA PHE A 104 12.40 -3.69 -3.59
C PHE A 104 13.21 -3.44 -4.88
N HIS A 105 14.54 -3.54 -4.80
CA HIS A 105 15.44 -3.34 -5.94
C HIS A 105 15.32 -4.41 -7.04
N HIS A 106 14.66 -5.54 -6.78
CA HIS A 106 14.36 -6.58 -7.76
C HIS A 106 12.96 -6.45 -8.37
N LEU A 107 12.15 -5.49 -7.91
CA LEU A 107 10.86 -5.23 -8.54
C LEU A 107 11.05 -4.65 -9.95
N PRO A 108 10.12 -4.94 -10.87
CA PRO A 108 9.98 -4.14 -12.09
C PRO A 108 9.83 -2.66 -11.75
N VAL A 109 10.38 -1.77 -12.58
CA VAL A 109 10.38 -0.31 -12.35
C VAL A 109 8.95 0.23 -12.19
N GLU A 110 8.01 -0.38 -12.89
CA GLU A 110 6.59 -0.06 -12.89
C GLU A 110 5.94 -0.39 -11.53
N GLN A 111 6.41 -1.44 -10.84
CA GLN A 111 5.94 -1.73 -9.48
C GLN A 111 6.61 -0.81 -8.46
N GLN A 112 7.91 -0.52 -8.61
CA GLN A 112 8.61 0.46 -7.75
C GLN A 112 7.95 1.85 -7.82
N ALA A 113 7.51 2.26 -9.02
CA ALA A 113 6.84 3.54 -9.23
C ALA A 113 5.57 3.69 -8.37
N LYS A 114 4.84 2.59 -8.12
CA LYS A 114 3.63 2.59 -7.28
C LYS A 114 3.96 3.04 -5.85
N ASP A 115 5.06 2.54 -5.27
CA ASP A 115 5.51 2.94 -3.94
C ASP A 115 5.97 4.40 -3.86
N TYR A 116 6.68 4.89 -4.88
CA TYR A 116 7.08 6.30 -4.97
C TYR A 116 5.87 7.23 -5.06
N ILE A 117 4.92 6.91 -5.95
CA ILE A 117 3.67 7.66 -6.12
C ILE A 117 2.87 7.65 -4.81
N PHE A 118 2.70 6.48 -4.19
CA PHE A 118 1.97 6.34 -2.93
C PHE A 118 2.59 7.20 -1.83
N SER A 119 3.89 7.08 -1.58
CA SER A 119 4.58 7.86 -0.54
C SER A 119 4.49 9.37 -0.80
N ALA A 120 4.62 9.80 -2.06
CA ALA A 120 4.51 11.20 -2.42
C ALA A 120 3.12 11.77 -2.12
N ILE A 121 2.04 11.04 -2.45
CA ILE A 121 0.67 11.46 -2.16
C ILE A 121 0.47 11.62 -0.65
N VAL A 122 0.86 10.63 0.14
CA VAL A 122 0.70 10.69 1.61
C VAL A 122 1.45 11.89 2.18
N LYS A 123 2.71 12.11 1.77
CA LYS A 123 3.52 13.25 2.21
C LYS A 123 2.87 14.59 1.89
N GLN A 124 2.28 14.76 0.72
CA GLN A 124 1.61 16.01 0.37
C GLN A 124 0.27 16.18 1.09
N ALA A 125 -0.48 15.11 1.28
CA ALA A 125 -1.79 15.16 1.92
C ALA A 125 -1.72 15.49 3.42
N ILE A 126 -0.65 15.10 4.11
CA ILE A 126 -0.45 15.42 5.54
C ILE A 126 -0.15 16.91 5.75
N HIS A 127 0.58 17.55 4.83
CA HIS A 127 0.92 18.98 4.95
C HIS A 127 -0.19 19.94 4.48
N ALA A 128 -1.25 19.42 3.88
CA ALA A 128 -2.35 20.22 3.33
C ALA A 128 -3.52 20.45 4.32
N GLY A 129 -3.42 19.91 5.54
CA GLY A 129 -4.38 20.09 6.64
C GLY A 129 -3.75 20.82 7.81
#